data_AF-A0A9E1SVD1-F1
#
_entry.id   AF-A0A9E1SVD1-F1
#
_cell.length_a   1.000
_cell.length_b   1.000
_cell.length_c   1.000
_cell.angle_alpha   90.00
_cell.angle_beta   90.00
_cell.angle_gamma   90.00
#
_symmetry.space_group_name_H-M   'P 1'
#
loop_
_entity.id
_entity.type
_entity.pdbx_description
1 polymer ?
#
loop_
_entity_poly.entity_id
_entity_poly.type
_entity_poly.pdbx_seq_one_letter_code
_entity_poly.pdbx_strand_id
1 'polypeptide(L)'
;SPGIRFIGVSKAKLDEILAANPGFIPGMMPKGVYKSVEQDLHTLGIVTNMVVHKDLPDDLVYNMCKVFWANHASFVDVKSVWKRVKLEDALAGAAIPVHPGAAKCYAELGVKK
;
A
#
# COMPACT_ATOMS: atom_id res chain seq x y z
N SER A 1 12.44 26.52 19.73
CA SER A 1 11.27 25.62 19.61
C SER A 1 11.76 24.20 19.86
N PRO A 2 11.20 23.43 20.80
CA PRO A 2 11.66 22.07 21.06
C PRO A 2 11.37 21.24 19.80
N GLY A 3 12.43 20.80 19.10
CA GLY A 3 12.30 20.10 17.83
C GLY A 3 11.46 18.82 17.94
N ILE A 4 10.84 18.40 16.83
CA ILE A 4 10.17 17.11 16.72
C ILE A 4 11.24 16.00 16.66
N ARG A 5 11.01 14.88 17.34
CA ARG A 5 11.88 13.69 17.27
C ARG A 5 11.06 12.45 16.96
N PHE A 6 11.52 11.67 15.98
CA PHE A 6 10.92 10.38 15.64
C PHE A 6 11.63 9.26 16.42
N ILE A 7 10.84 8.33 16.94
CA ILE A 7 11.34 7.18 17.70
C ILE A 7 11.10 5.94 16.84
N GLY A 8 12.19 5.30 16.41
CA GLY A 8 12.08 4.00 15.74
C GLY A 8 11.69 2.89 16.71
N VAL A 9 11.16 1.80 16.17
CA VAL A 9 10.89 0.56 16.89
C VAL A 9 12.13 -0.31 16.82
N SER A 10 12.57 -0.91 17.94
CA SER A 10 13.70 -1.85 17.89
C SER A 10 13.34 -3.06 17.03
N LYS A 11 14.33 -3.67 16.37
CA LYS A 11 14.09 -4.86 15.51
C LYS A 11 13.39 -5.99 16.28
N ALA A 12 13.86 -6.30 17.49
CA ALA A 12 13.26 -7.33 18.33
C ALA A 12 11.78 -7.07 18.64
N LYS A 13 11.41 -5.81 18.95
CA LYS A 13 10.01 -5.46 19.21
C LYS A 13 9.18 -5.43 17.92
N LEU A 14 9.77 -5.02 16.81
CA LEU A 14 9.12 -5.08 15.50
C LEU A 14 8.75 -6.52 15.14
N ASP A 15 9.69 -7.46 15.29
CA ASP A 15 9.49 -8.88 14.98
C ASP A 15 8.38 -9.48 15.88
N GLU A 16 8.33 -9.12 17.16
CA GLU A 16 7.25 -9.51 18.09
C GLU A 16 5.87 -9.00 17.63
N ILE A 17 5.79 -7.72 17.21
CA ILE A 17 4.53 -7.12 16.72
C ILE A 17 4.07 -7.79 15.42
N LEU A 18 4.99 -8.03 14.49
CA LEU A 18 4.67 -8.66 13.20
C LEU A 18 4.19 -10.11 13.39
N ALA A 19 4.80 -10.86 14.32
CA ALA A 19 4.35 -12.21 14.65
C ALA A 19 2.94 -12.24 15.27
N ALA A 20 2.59 -11.24 16.07
CA ALA A 20 1.27 -11.14 16.69
C ALA A 20 0.19 -10.57 15.77
N ASN A 21 0.55 -9.84 14.71
CA ASN A 21 -0.38 -9.05 13.91
C ASN A 21 -0.10 -9.18 12.40
N PRO A 22 -0.77 -10.12 11.70
CA PRO A 22 -0.49 -10.39 10.28
C PRO A 22 -0.86 -9.24 9.32
N GLY A 23 -1.54 -8.19 9.79
CA GLY A 23 -1.88 -7.00 8.99
C GLY A 23 -0.75 -5.96 8.90
N PHE A 24 0.29 -6.06 9.72
CA PHE A 24 1.44 -5.16 9.65
C PHE A 24 2.55 -5.72 8.76
N ILE A 25 3.26 -4.82 8.10
CA ILE A 25 4.47 -5.12 7.34
C ILE A 25 5.65 -4.34 7.93
N PRO A 26 6.90 -4.80 7.75
CA PRO A 26 8.05 -4.02 8.15
C PRO A 26 8.09 -2.69 7.38
N GLY A 27 8.32 -1.60 8.11
CA GLY A 27 8.49 -0.26 7.57
C GLY A 27 9.87 0.31 7.90
N MET A 28 10.31 1.26 7.08
CA MET A 28 11.53 2.02 7.32
C MET A 28 11.30 3.49 6.96
N MET A 29 11.68 4.38 7.85
CA MET A 29 11.83 5.81 7.56
C MET A 29 13.30 6.06 7.24
N PRO A 30 13.63 6.36 5.98
CA PRO A 30 15.01 6.61 5.59
C PRO A 30 15.51 7.92 6.21
N LYS A 31 16.82 7.98 6.47
CA LYS A 31 17.52 9.19 6.87
C LYS A 31 17.13 10.36 5.96
N GLY A 32 16.84 11.50 6.57
CA GLY A 32 16.54 12.75 5.87
C GLY A 32 15.10 12.90 5.40
N VAL A 33 14.21 11.91 5.62
CA VAL A 33 12.77 12.07 5.30
C VAL A 33 12.14 13.23 6.10
N TYR A 34 12.66 13.47 7.30
CA TYR A 34 12.45 14.71 8.06
C TYR A 34 13.79 15.21 8.59
N LYS A 35 13.89 16.53 8.84
CA LYS A 35 15.13 17.16 9.37
C LYS A 35 15.64 16.49 10.66
N SER A 36 14.74 15.95 11.47
CA SER A 36 15.04 15.27 12.73
C SER A 36 15.33 13.77 12.62
N VAL A 37 15.32 13.21 11.41
CA VAL A 37 15.60 11.78 11.15
C VAL A 37 17.02 11.68 10.60
N GLU A 38 18.00 11.60 11.49
CA GLU A 38 19.44 11.64 11.16
C GLU A 38 20.04 10.26 10.82
N GLN A 39 19.29 9.19 11.09
CA GLN A 39 19.56 7.82 10.68
C GLN A 39 18.27 7.13 10.23
N ASP A 40 18.41 5.99 9.56
CA ASP A 40 17.26 5.14 9.23
C ASP A 40 16.57 4.66 10.51
N LEU A 41 15.24 4.73 10.53
CA LEU A 41 14.43 4.28 11.66
C LEU A 41 13.51 3.15 11.21
N HIS A 42 13.58 2.01 11.89
CA HIS A 42 12.60 0.94 11.73
C HIS A 42 11.24 1.37 12.28
N THR A 43 10.18 0.98 11.58
CA THR A 43 8.80 1.29 11.96
C THR A 43 7.86 0.20 11.42
N LEU A 44 6.56 0.37 11.64
CA LEU A 44 5.51 -0.46 11.06
C LEU A 44 4.97 0.21 9.79
N GLY A 45 4.63 -0.62 8.80
CA GLY A 45 3.83 -0.24 7.65
C GLY A 45 2.52 -1.03 7.63
N ILE A 46 1.56 -0.53 6.86
CA ILE A 46 0.35 -1.25 6.49
C ILE A 46 0.16 -1.19 4.98
N VAL A 47 -0.51 -2.19 4.41
CA VAL A 47 -0.97 -2.15 3.03
C VAL A 47 -2.30 -1.40 2.99
N THR A 48 -2.37 -0.35 2.17
CA THR A 48 -3.63 0.38 1.95
C THR A 48 -4.36 -0.28 0.80
N ASN A 49 -5.62 -0.68 1.04
CA ASN A 49 -6.45 -1.34 0.06
C ASN A 49 -7.60 -0.42 -0.39
N MET A 50 -7.96 -0.47 -1.68
CA MET A 50 -9.20 0.13 -2.19
C MET A 50 -10.29 -0.93 -2.10
N VAL A 51 -11.30 -0.68 -1.26
CA VAL A 51 -12.40 -1.62 -0.99
C VAL A 51 -13.67 -1.11 -1.63
N VAL A 52 -14.44 -2.03 -2.22
CA VAL A 52 -15.75 -1.76 -2.83
C VAL A 52 -16.81 -2.67 -2.22
N HIS A 53 -18.09 -2.29 -2.34
CA HIS A 53 -19.18 -3.14 -1.89
C HIS A 53 -19.32 -4.37 -2.80
N LYS A 54 -19.60 -5.54 -2.21
CA LYS A 54 -19.64 -6.84 -2.93
C LYS A 54 -20.75 -6.93 -3.99
N ASP A 55 -21.80 -6.12 -3.84
CA ASP A 55 -23.00 -6.16 -4.71
C ASP A 55 -22.96 -5.09 -5.81
N LEU A 56 -21.82 -4.42 -6.01
CA LEU A 56 -21.69 -3.52 -7.15
C LEU A 56 -21.66 -4.32 -8.45
N PRO A 57 -22.23 -3.79 -9.56
CA PRO A 57 -22.17 -4.47 -10.84
C PRO A 57 -20.72 -4.74 -11.28
N ASP A 58 -20.47 -5.95 -11.78
CA ASP A 58 -19.13 -6.37 -12.22
C ASP A 58 -18.52 -5.42 -13.26
N ASP A 59 -19.31 -4.98 -14.22
CA ASP A 59 -18.87 -4.06 -15.27
C ASP A 59 -18.44 -2.70 -14.71
N LEU A 60 -19.10 -2.23 -13.65
CA LEU A 60 -18.73 -0.98 -12.98
C LEU A 60 -17.35 -1.13 -12.33
N VAL A 61 -17.15 -2.18 -11.54
CA VAL A 61 -15.88 -2.40 -10.83
C VAL A 61 -14.74 -2.69 -11.80
N TYR A 62 -15.01 -3.43 -12.89
CA TYR A 62 -14.06 -3.63 -13.98
C TYR A 62 -13.61 -2.30 -14.60
N ASN A 63 -14.55 -1.42 -14.93
CA ASN A 63 -14.24 -0.12 -15.51
C ASN A 63 -13.50 0.80 -14.53
N MET A 64 -13.87 0.78 -13.23
CA MET A 64 -13.13 1.49 -12.19
C MET A 64 -11.66 1.05 -12.15
N CYS A 65 -11.40 -0.27 -12.16
CA CYS A 65 -10.04 -0.82 -12.18
C CYS A 65 -9.26 -0.35 -13.41
N LYS A 66 -9.85 -0.45 -14.61
CA LYS A 66 -9.19 0.00 -15.85
C LYS A 66 -8.88 1.49 -15.84
N VAL A 67 -9.84 2.33 -15.46
CA VAL A 67 -9.66 3.79 -15.40
C VAL A 67 -8.58 4.15 -14.39
N PHE A 68 -8.56 3.51 -13.23
CA PHE A 68 -7.52 3.73 -12.22
C PHE A 68 -6.11 3.48 -12.79
N TRP A 69 -5.89 2.31 -13.41
CA TRP A 69 -4.56 1.97 -13.93
C TRP A 69 -4.16 2.76 -15.17
N ALA A 70 -5.11 3.03 -16.07
CA ALA A 70 -4.88 3.86 -17.25
C ALA A 70 -4.45 5.29 -16.88
N ASN A 71 -4.88 5.79 -15.72
CA ASN A 71 -4.59 7.14 -15.24
C ASN A 71 -3.60 7.18 -14.08
N HIS A 72 -2.98 6.03 -13.73
CA HIS A 72 -2.18 5.91 -12.50
C HIS A 72 -1.05 6.96 -12.42
N ALA A 73 -0.44 7.29 -13.56
CA ALA A 73 0.62 8.28 -13.65
C ALA A 73 0.20 9.67 -13.13
N SER A 74 -1.06 10.07 -13.30
CA SER A 74 -1.54 11.39 -12.86
C SER A 74 -1.58 11.54 -11.34
N PHE A 75 -1.71 10.43 -10.59
CA PHE A 75 -1.67 10.49 -9.12
C PHE A 75 -0.27 10.82 -8.58
N VAL A 76 0.78 10.49 -9.34
CA VAL A 76 2.16 10.81 -8.97
C VAL A 76 2.39 12.32 -8.90
N ASP A 77 1.69 13.08 -9.75
CA ASP A 77 1.74 14.55 -9.78
C ASP A 77 1.07 15.15 -8.53
N VAL A 78 0.06 14.47 -7.99
CA VAL A 78 -0.61 14.89 -6.74
C VAL A 78 0.24 14.55 -5.51
N LYS A 79 0.80 13.33 -5.46
CA LYS A 79 1.63 12.89 -4.33
C LYS A 79 2.64 11.83 -4.74
N SER A 80 3.91 12.06 -4.41
CA SER A 80 5.03 11.16 -4.74
C SER A 80 4.89 9.75 -4.19
N VAL A 81 4.05 9.52 -3.16
CA VAL A 81 3.78 8.19 -2.60
C VAL A 81 3.23 7.21 -3.65
N TRP A 82 2.48 7.71 -4.65
CA TRP A 82 1.92 6.88 -5.71
C TRP A 82 2.97 6.22 -6.59
N LYS A 83 4.22 6.72 -6.60
CA LYS A 83 5.35 6.04 -7.27
C LYS A 83 5.65 4.65 -6.69
N ARG A 84 5.21 4.39 -5.46
CA ARG A 84 5.38 3.10 -4.79
C ARG A 84 4.25 2.12 -5.08
N VAL A 85 3.14 2.58 -5.66
CA VAL A 85 2.01 1.74 -6.04
C VAL A 85 2.31 1.16 -7.41
N LYS A 86 2.37 -0.16 -7.49
CA LYS A 86 2.70 -0.87 -8.72
C LYS A 86 1.61 -1.87 -9.07
N LEU A 87 1.37 -2.02 -10.36
CA LEU A 87 0.39 -2.96 -10.89
C LEU A 87 0.72 -4.42 -10.52
N GLU A 88 2.00 -4.79 -10.57
CA GLU A 88 2.47 -6.15 -10.20
C GLU A 88 2.11 -6.55 -8.75
N ASP A 89 2.05 -5.56 -7.85
CA ASP A 89 1.74 -5.76 -6.44
C ASP A 89 0.24 -5.53 -6.12
N ALA A 90 -0.61 -5.31 -7.12
CA ALA A 90 -1.98 -4.82 -6.91
C ALA A 90 -2.89 -5.77 -6.11
N LEU A 91 -2.58 -7.08 -6.13
CA LEU A 91 -3.29 -8.09 -5.35
C LEU A 91 -2.53 -8.50 -4.07
N ALA A 92 -1.33 -7.95 -3.85
CA ALA A 92 -0.54 -8.22 -2.66
C ALA A 92 -1.22 -7.57 -1.43
N GLY A 93 -1.42 -8.37 -0.38
CA GLY A 93 -2.09 -7.89 0.83
C GLY A 93 -3.63 -7.85 0.76
N ALA A 94 -4.24 -8.42 -0.29
CA ALA A 94 -5.68 -8.63 -0.35
C ALA A 94 -6.12 -9.66 0.71
N ALA A 95 -6.60 -9.15 1.85
CA ALA A 95 -7.08 -9.95 2.99
C ALA A 95 -8.55 -10.40 2.87
N ILE A 96 -9.27 -9.89 1.87
CA ILE A 96 -10.67 -10.24 1.57
C ILE A 96 -10.79 -10.65 0.09
N PRO A 97 -11.88 -11.33 -0.33
CA PRO A 97 -12.08 -11.71 -1.72
C PRO A 97 -12.02 -10.50 -2.66
N VAL A 98 -11.36 -10.69 -3.80
CA VAL A 98 -11.30 -9.68 -4.87
C VAL A 98 -12.63 -9.71 -5.63
N HIS A 99 -13.22 -8.53 -5.86
CA HIS A 99 -14.46 -8.41 -6.63
C HIS A 99 -14.30 -8.99 -8.05
N PRO A 100 -15.28 -9.72 -8.61
CA PRO A 100 -15.12 -10.39 -9.92
C PRO A 100 -14.77 -9.42 -11.05
N GLY A 101 -15.42 -8.25 -11.13
CA GLY A 101 -15.03 -7.17 -12.04
C GLY A 101 -13.55 -6.75 -11.95
N ALA A 102 -13.00 -6.58 -10.74
CA ALA A 102 -11.59 -6.26 -10.55
C ALA A 102 -10.68 -7.43 -10.91
N ALA A 103 -11.05 -8.66 -10.54
CA ALA A 103 -10.29 -9.87 -10.87
C ALA A 103 -10.14 -10.05 -12.39
N LYS A 104 -11.21 -9.79 -13.16
CA LYS A 104 -11.18 -9.80 -14.62
C LYS A 104 -10.20 -8.76 -15.17
N CYS A 105 -10.28 -7.51 -14.68
CA CYS A 105 -9.38 -6.43 -15.07
C CYS A 105 -7.91 -6.78 -14.80
N TYR A 106 -7.60 -7.27 -13.59
CA TYR A 106 -6.25 -7.65 -13.22
C TYR A 106 -5.70 -8.81 -14.05
N ALA A 107 -6.52 -9.81 -14.36
CA ALA A 107 -6.13 -10.91 -15.23
C ALA A 107 -5.78 -10.43 -16.66
N GLU A 108 -6.56 -9.51 -17.23
CA GLU A 108 -6.27 -8.88 -18.53
C GLU A 108 -4.99 -8.03 -18.50
N LEU A 109 -4.70 -7.39 -17.37
CA LEU A 109 -3.48 -6.62 -17.12
C LEU A 109 -2.27 -7.49 -16.76
N GLY A 110 -2.41 -8.82 -16.78
CA GLY A 110 -1.32 -9.77 -16.50
C GLY A 110 -1.01 -9.98 -15.02
N VAL A 111 -1.82 -9.45 -14.12
CA VAL A 111 -1.67 -9.61 -12.67
C VAL A 111 -2.39 -10.88 -12.23
N LYS A 112 -1.65 -11.78 -11.59
CA LYS A 112 -2.18 -13.00 -10.97
C LYS A 112 -1.85 -12.99 -9.49
N LYS A 113 -2.72 -13.60 -8.69
CA LYS A 113 -2.47 -13.82 -7.27
C LYS A 113 -1.48 -14.98 -7.08
#